data_AF-A0A1R1EC83-F1
#
_entry.id   AF-A0A1R1EC83-F1
#
_cell.length_a   1.000
_cell.length_b   1.000
_cell.length_c   1.000
_cell.angle_alpha   90.00
_cell.angle_beta   90.00
_cell.angle_gamma   90.00
#
_symmetry.space_group_name_H-M   'P 1'
#
loop_
_entity.id
_entity.type
_entity.pdbx_description
1 polymer ?
#
loop_
_entity_poly.entity_id
_entity_poly.type
_entity_poly.pdbx_seq_one_letter_code
_entity_poly.pdbx_strand_id
1 'polypeptide(L)'
;MTKSIPLGSRGIAILVVNVSVNKIQDYLESYGESQVSYLSVSDRNGGAVFGQAATPSEKYPVQLTSAYSGLTYSSVLKTSLSGNLYEYITSGWVLFGLLGLLIGIWWVVYISRKNYKPIESILSRIQSYNEQHLNSFLREPIGDELRYIDYTLSNMIEATQDYEHRDREHARLRRLRLFQELLEGSGMVDEAEWSEAMRGLGIGAFAGATVSVIEIDQYSSFISRYSHEDQGLFKYILNKVVEETAKTRSLRIWQEWATNHRLCVIDLSSSEEDRIQASRRILAQAEEVRDWLQNHLKLTITWGIGSSVAEVSDISKSYESGVRALDYKSALGSNRVIGHWEIEDLASGDLFVYLQYVRTIAQAFRVGSEGWQEQLELLFTGLRSLLLPREEIDGVLTYMNYFFYREMTELPPEYQEIWNREFRASWGERMDSLETLDELEAFYSDRLANCFRSMKRLREEKGNHVVVRKVRDYIEENFHNPDLSLTLLGEKFQMNTSSLSTLFKEEFGEKFVTYLCQVRMEHAKDMLRNGRLPINEIAVRVGYLHPMSFIRTFKKTVGVTPGDYRKVHQT
;
A
#
# COMPACT_ATOMS: atom_id res chain seq x y z
N MET A 1 4.41 40.02 -132.45
CA MET A 1 5.56 40.94 -132.25
C MET A 1 6.25 41.13 -133.60
N THR A 2 6.61 42.37 -133.97
CA THR A 2 7.34 42.67 -135.23
C THR A 2 8.79 42.99 -134.93
N LYS A 3 9.73 42.32 -135.63
CA LYS A 3 11.17 42.59 -135.54
C LYS A 3 11.71 42.88 -136.93
N SER A 4 12.34 44.03 -137.10
CA SER A 4 12.97 44.43 -138.37
C SER A 4 14.33 43.75 -138.50
N ILE A 5 14.54 43.00 -139.59
CA ILE A 5 15.82 42.38 -139.91
C ILE A 5 16.40 43.14 -141.12
N PRO A 6 17.61 43.73 -141.04
CA PRO A 6 18.20 44.40 -142.19
C PRO A 6 18.71 43.37 -143.21
N LEU A 7 18.16 43.40 -144.42
CA LEU A 7 18.69 42.74 -145.62
C LEU A 7 19.31 43.82 -146.52
N GLY A 8 20.50 43.54 -147.06
CA GLY A 8 21.34 44.50 -147.78
C GLY A 8 20.64 45.20 -148.95
N SER A 9 20.93 46.50 -149.08
CA SER A 9 20.56 47.43 -150.15
C SER A 9 19.12 47.30 -150.71
N ARG A 10 18.23 48.14 -150.18
CA ARG A 10 16.85 48.45 -150.63
C ARG A 10 15.76 47.47 -150.21
N GLY A 11 15.33 47.57 -148.94
CA GLY A 11 14.01 47.13 -148.46
C GLY A 11 14.08 46.33 -147.16
N ILE A 12 13.40 46.79 -146.12
CA ILE A 12 13.29 46.10 -144.82
C ILE A 12 12.14 45.09 -144.92
N ALA A 13 12.45 43.79 -144.80
CA ALA A 13 11.44 42.76 -144.63
C ALA A 13 11.09 42.62 -143.13
N ILE A 14 9.80 42.70 -142.80
CA ILE A 14 9.31 42.57 -141.43
C ILE A 14 8.87 41.12 -141.22
N LEU A 15 9.55 40.41 -140.31
CA LEU A 15 9.09 39.10 -139.85
C LEU A 15 7.95 39.31 -138.84
N VAL A 16 6.73 39.00 -139.27
CA VAL A 16 5.55 39.01 -138.40
C VAL A 16 5.38 37.61 -137.81
N VAL A 17 5.82 37.43 -136.56
CA VAL A 17 5.53 36.20 -135.81
C VAL A 17 4.15 36.38 -135.18
N ASN A 18 3.17 35.69 -135.74
CA ASN A 18 1.82 35.62 -135.21
C ASN A 18 1.75 34.49 -134.18
N VAL A 19 1.80 34.87 -132.89
CA VAL A 19 1.64 33.94 -131.78
C VAL A 19 0.19 34.00 -131.35
N SER A 20 -0.54 32.88 -131.45
CA SER A 20 -1.94 32.81 -131.02
C SER A 20 -2.02 32.95 -129.50
N VAL A 21 -2.75 33.96 -129.02
CA VAL A 21 -2.95 34.25 -127.59
C VAL A 21 -3.50 33.03 -126.83
N ASN A 22 -4.38 32.25 -127.47
CA ASN A 22 -4.99 31.06 -126.86
C ASN A 22 -3.96 29.98 -126.46
N LYS A 23 -2.88 29.77 -127.23
CA LYS A 23 -1.85 28.77 -126.88
C LYS A 23 -0.97 29.18 -125.70
N ILE A 24 -0.85 30.48 -125.43
CA ILE A 24 -0.15 30.99 -124.24
C ILE A 24 -1.04 30.82 -123.01
N GLN A 25 -2.35 31.02 -123.17
CA GLN A 25 -3.33 30.83 -122.10
C GLN A 25 -3.39 29.36 -121.64
N ASP A 26 -3.45 28.41 -122.57
CA ASP A 26 -3.44 26.96 -122.25
C ASP A 26 -2.14 26.53 -121.54
N TYR A 27 -0.98 27.11 -121.91
CA TYR A 27 0.31 26.80 -121.30
C TYR A 27 0.48 27.41 -119.90
N LEU A 28 -0.19 28.53 -119.61
CA LEU A 28 -0.17 29.18 -118.29
C LEU A 28 -1.21 28.59 -117.33
N GLU A 29 -2.36 28.10 -117.82
CA GLU A 29 -3.34 27.37 -117.00
C GLU A 29 -2.76 26.10 -116.38
N SER A 30 -1.88 25.36 -117.10
CA SER A 30 -1.23 24.17 -116.54
C SER A 30 -0.23 24.45 -115.41
N TYR A 31 0.18 25.71 -115.23
CA TYR A 31 1.04 26.16 -114.13
C TYR A 31 0.29 26.99 -113.07
N GLY A 32 -0.97 27.36 -113.34
CA GLY A 32 -1.79 28.27 -112.51
C GLY A 32 -2.58 27.61 -111.38
N GLU A 33 -2.71 26.28 -111.32
CA GLU A 33 -3.41 25.55 -110.24
C GLU A 33 -2.52 25.29 -109.01
N SER A 34 -1.91 26.35 -108.47
CA SER A 34 -1.26 26.30 -107.15
C SER A 34 -2.28 26.68 -106.07
N GLN A 35 -2.54 25.79 -105.09
CA GLN A 35 -3.38 26.12 -103.93
C GLN A 35 -2.77 27.18 -103.00
N VAL A 36 -1.54 27.63 -103.26
CA VAL A 36 -0.75 28.45 -102.34
C VAL A 36 -0.53 29.88 -102.85
N SER A 37 -0.59 30.14 -104.17
CA SER A 37 -0.33 31.48 -104.73
C SER A 37 -1.13 31.79 -105.99
N TYR A 38 -1.63 33.02 -106.11
CA TYR A 38 -2.24 33.54 -107.34
C TYR A 38 -1.16 34.19 -108.22
N LEU A 39 -1.09 33.79 -109.50
CA LEU A 39 -0.24 34.39 -110.52
C LEU A 39 -1.08 35.25 -111.46
N SER A 40 -0.68 36.52 -111.67
CA SER A 40 -1.27 37.38 -112.70
C SER A 40 -0.20 38.00 -113.59
N VAL A 41 -0.52 38.18 -114.87
CA VAL A 41 0.38 38.69 -115.91
C VAL A 41 -0.26 39.87 -116.62
N SER A 42 0.46 40.99 -116.67
CA SER A 42 -0.02 42.24 -117.28
C SER A 42 0.94 42.75 -118.36
N ASP A 43 0.37 43.41 -119.38
CA ASP A 43 1.13 44.09 -120.45
C ASP A 43 1.68 45.46 -120.00
N ARG A 44 2.56 46.07 -120.81
CA ARG A 44 3.22 47.36 -120.57
C ARG A 44 2.24 48.50 -120.26
N ASN A 45 1.01 48.42 -120.75
CA ASN A 45 -0.04 49.43 -120.52
C ASN A 45 -0.96 49.09 -119.33
N GLY A 46 -0.64 48.05 -118.55
CA GLY A 46 -1.41 47.63 -117.36
C GLY A 46 -2.67 46.81 -117.66
N GLY A 47 -2.92 46.46 -118.91
CA GLY A 47 -4.01 45.53 -119.28
C GLY A 47 -3.68 44.09 -118.89
N ALA A 48 -4.62 43.40 -118.25
CA ALA A 48 -4.44 42.01 -117.84
C ALA A 48 -4.38 41.09 -119.07
N VAL A 49 -3.31 40.31 -119.18
CA VAL A 49 -3.12 39.28 -120.21
C VAL A 49 -3.55 37.92 -119.67
N PHE A 50 -3.32 37.67 -118.37
CA PHE A 50 -3.71 36.43 -117.68
C PHE A 50 -3.96 36.66 -116.19
N GLY A 51 -5.02 36.06 -115.65
CA GLY A 51 -5.44 36.24 -114.25
C GLY A 51 -6.11 37.60 -113.97
N GLN A 52 -6.88 37.69 -112.88
CA GLN A 52 -7.42 38.97 -112.41
C GLN A 52 -6.27 39.82 -111.83
N ALA A 53 -6.25 41.11 -112.17
CA ALA A 53 -5.29 42.05 -111.59
C ALA A 53 -5.45 42.08 -110.06
N ALA A 54 -4.36 41.86 -109.32
CA ALA A 54 -4.39 41.87 -107.87
C ALA A 54 -4.91 43.22 -107.33
N THR A 55 -5.94 43.18 -106.50
CA THR A 55 -6.44 44.36 -105.78
C THR A 55 -5.42 44.85 -104.76
N PRO A 56 -5.31 46.16 -104.47
CA PRO A 56 -4.20 46.73 -103.69
C PRO A 56 -4.15 46.31 -102.21
N SER A 57 -5.13 45.53 -101.73
CA SER A 57 -5.29 45.15 -100.33
C SER A 57 -4.50 43.91 -99.91
N GLU A 58 -3.82 43.21 -100.84
CA GLU A 58 -3.06 42.01 -100.51
C GLU A 58 -1.58 42.33 -100.28
N LYS A 59 -1.11 42.07 -99.05
CA LYS A 59 0.23 42.42 -98.59
C LYS A 59 1.29 41.48 -99.18
N TYR A 60 2.33 42.09 -99.77
CA TYR A 60 3.58 41.50 -100.29
C TYR A 60 3.52 40.77 -101.65
N PRO A 61 3.15 41.44 -102.76
CA PRO A 61 3.31 40.86 -104.09
C PRO A 61 4.79 40.79 -104.49
N VAL A 62 5.25 39.63 -104.95
CA VAL A 62 6.53 39.51 -105.65
C VAL A 62 6.28 39.82 -107.12
N GLN A 63 6.96 40.84 -107.67
CA GLN A 63 6.78 41.28 -109.05
C GLN A 63 8.09 41.16 -109.84
N LEU A 64 7.99 40.68 -111.08
CA LEU A 64 9.14 40.52 -111.98
C LEU A 64 8.75 40.93 -113.40
N THR A 65 9.48 41.88 -113.99
CA THR A 65 9.20 42.40 -115.34
C THR A 65 10.25 41.90 -116.33
N SER A 66 9.80 41.33 -117.45
CA SER A 66 10.67 40.81 -118.51
C SER A 66 11.20 41.93 -119.40
N ALA A 67 12.52 42.12 -119.44
CA ALA A 67 13.17 43.15 -120.27
C ALA A 67 12.97 42.96 -121.79
N TYR A 68 12.74 41.72 -122.24
CA TYR A 68 12.57 41.38 -123.66
C TYR A 68 11.14 41.60 -124.16
N SER A 69 10.14 41.16 -123.40
CA SER A 69 8.72 41.20 -123.80
C SER A 69 7.96 42.39 -123.25
N GLY A 70 8.40 42.97 -122.13
CA GLY A 70 7.69 44.03 -121.43
C GLY A 70 6.58 43.57 -120.49
N LEU A 71 6.34 42.26 -120.36
CA LEU A 71 5.30 41.70 -119.49
C LEU A 71 5.76 41.69 -118.03
N THR A 72 4.85 42.03 -117.11
CA THR A 72 5.06 41.97 -115.65
C THR A 72 4.28 40.80 -115.06
N TYR A 73 5.00 39.93 -114.36
CA TYR A 73 4.46 38.80 -113.63
C TYR A 73 4.36 39.17 -112.16
N SER A 74 3.19 38.98 -111.55
CA SER A 74 2.99 39.22 -110.11
C SER A 74 2.42 37.98 -109.43
N SER A 75 3.00 37.60 -108.30
CA SER A 75 2.59 36.45 -107.49
C SER A 75 2.27 36.88 -106.06
N VAL A 76 1.09 36.49 -105.56
CA VAL A 76 0.62 36.77 -104.20
C VAL A 76 0.27 35.46 -103.48
N LEU A 77 0.73 35.30 -102.24
CA LEU A 77 0.44 34.13 -101.40
C LEU A 77 -0.99 34.17 -100.84
N LYS A 78 -1.71 33.05 -100.92
CA LYS A 78 -3.02 32.87 -100.27
C LYS A 78 -2.82 32.78 -98.75
N THR A 79 -2.92 33.89 -98.04
CA THR A 79 -2.89 33.96 -96.57
C THR A 79 -4.25 33.61 -95.95
N SER A 80 -4.74 32.38 -96.17
CA SER A 80 -6.00 31.90 -95.53
C SER A 80 -5.87 30.66 -94.65
N LEU A 81 -4.67 30.12 -94.42
CA LEU A 81 -4.44 29.14 -93.37
C LEU A 81 -3.46 29.68 -92.32
N SER A 82 -3.89 29.63 -91.07
CA SER A 82 -3.17 29.96 -89.82
C SER A 82 -3.14 31.43 -89.34
N GLY A 83 -4.28 32.13 -89.38
CA GLY A 83 -4.45 33.43 -88.67
C GLY A 83 -5.22 33.34 -87.34
N ASN A 84 -6.17 32.39 -87.20
CA ASN A 84 -7.17 32.44 -86.12
C ASN A 84 -7.08 31.31 -85.08
N LEU A 85 -6.01 30.51 -85.02
CA LEU A 85 -5.87 29.46 -83.98
C LEU A 85 -4.95 29.90 -82.84
N TYR A 86 -3.98 30.77 -83.11
CA TYR A 86 -3.01 31.22 -82.11
C TYR A 86 -3.61 32.22 -81.08
N GLU A 87 -4.52 33.10 -81.52
CA GLU A 87 -5.17 34.09 -80.65
C GLU A 87 -6.22 33.48 -79.70
N TYR A 88 -6.93 32.42 -80.12
CA TYR A 88 -7.95 31.77 -79.29
C TYR A 88 -7.34 30.87 -78.22
N ILE A 89 -6.25 30.15 -78.54
CA ILE A 89 -5.59 29.27 -77.57
C ILE A 89 -4.94 30.10 -76.46
N THR A 90 -4.27 31.20 -76.78
CA THR A 90 -3.60 32.05 -75.78
C THR A 90 -4.58 32.82 -74.89
N SER A 91 -5.68 33.35 -75.44
CA SER A 91 -6.71 34.06 -74.65
C SER A 91 -7.49 33.11 -73.72
N GLY A 92 -7.75 31.87 -74.16
CA GLY A 92 -8.44 30.87 -73.34
C GLY A 92 -7.66 30.52 -72.08
N TRP A 93 -6.34 30.30 -72.18
CA TRP A 93 -5.50 29.95 -71.02
C TRP A 93 -5.42 31.06 -69.98
N VAL A 94 -5.44 32.34 -70.38
CA VAL A 94 -5.45 33.47 -69.44
C VAL A 94 -6.76 33.49 -68.64
N LEU A 95 -7.89 33.25 -69.29
CA LEU A 95 -9.20 33.18 -68.61
C LEU A 95 -9.27 32.00 -67.62
N PHE A 96 -8.75 30.83 -68.00
CA PHE A 96 -8.66 29.67 -67.10
C PHE A 96 -7.75 29.94 -65.90
N GLY A 97 -6.61 30.63 -66.12
CA GLY A 97 -5.71 31.03 -65.03
C GLY A 97 -6.36 32.00 -64.05
N LEU A 98 -7.10 32.99 -64.56
CA LEU A 98 -7.84 33.96 -63.74
C LEU A 98 -8.99 33.31 -62.95
N LEU A 99 -9.71 32.39 -63.59
CA LEU A 99 -10.77 31.60 -62.93
C LEU A 99 -10.18 30.71 -61.83
N GLY A 100 -9.04 30.06 -62.10
CA GLY A 100 -8.32 29.26 -61.11
C GLY A 100 -7.85 30.08 -59.91
N LEU A 101 -7.38 31.31 -60.13
CA LEU A 101 -6.99 32.24 -59.07
C LEU A 101 -8.19 32.66 -58.22
N LEU A 102 -9.33 32.99 -58.85
CA LEU A 102 -10.56 33.34 -58.15
C LEU A 102 -11.11 32.16 -57.34
N ILE A 103 -11.09 30.95 -57.90
CA ILE A 103 -11.46 29.72 -57.20
C ILE A 103 -10.50 29.46 -56.04
N GLY A 104 -9.19 29.67 -56.22
CA GLY A 104 -8.19 29.54 -55.18
C GLY A 104 -8.40 30.51 -54.02
N ILE A 105 -8.65 31.78 -54.32
CA ILE A 105 -8.97 32.81 -53.31
C ILE A 105 -10.27 32.45 -52.59
N TRP A 106 -11.31 32.08 -53.34
CA TRP A 106 -12.59 31.66 -52.77
C TRP A 106 -12.42 30.44 -51.87
N TRP A 107 -11.61 29.46 -52.29
CA TRP A 107 -11.32 28.24 -51.55
C TRP A 107 -10.54 28.51 -50.27
N VAL A 108 -9.53 29.39 -50.32
CA VAL A 108 -8.77 29.83 -49.14
C VAL A 108 -9.68 30.57 -48.15
N VAL A 109 -10.54 31.47 -48.64
CA VAL A 109 -11.51 32.18 -47.79
C VAL A 109 -12.53 31.20 -47.20
N TYR A 110 -13.00 30.23 -47.98
CA TYR A 110 -13.93 29.20 -47.54
C TYR A 110 -13.31 28.29 -46.47
N ILE A 111 -12.09 27.77 -46.70
CA ILE A 111 -11.36 26.95 -45.73
C ILE A 111 -11.02 27.75 -44.47
N SER A 112 -10.55 28.99 -44.63
CA SER A 112 -10.26 29.88 -43.50
C SER A 112 -11.50 30.06 -42.63
N ARG A 113 -12.67 30.41 -43.21
CA ARG A 113 -13.92 30.53 -42.45
C ARG A 113 -14.43 29.20 -41.88
N LYS A 114 -14.25 28.08 -42.59
CA LYS A 114 -14.68 26.75 -42.14
C LYS A 114 -13.85 26.23 -40.97
N ASN A 115 -12.55 26.54 -40.95
CA ASN A 115 -11.63 26.11 -39.90
C ASN A 115 -11.59 27.09 -38.72
N TYR A 116 -11.86 28.39 -38.93
CA TYR A 116 -11.85 29.39 -37.87
C TYR A 116 -13.09 29.32 -36.96
N LYS A 117 -14.28 29.02 -37.52
CA LYS A 117 -15.54 28.93 -36.74
C LYS A 117 -15.54 27.87 -35.62
N PRO A 118 -15.05 26.62 -35.85
CA PRO A 118 -14.95 25.63 -34.78
C PRO A 118 -14.04 26.09 -33.65
N ILE A 119 -12.90 26.72 -33.99
CA ILE A 119 -11.90 27.22 -33.04
C ILE A 119 -12.47 28.36 -32.19
N GLU A 120 -13.16 29.32 -32.81
CA GLU A 120 -13.85 30.41 -32.12
C GLU A 120 -14.97 29.90 -31.19
N SER A 121 -15.67 28.83 -31.58
CA SER A 121 -16.69 28.21 -30.73
C SER A 121 -16.11 27.48 -29.50
N ILE A 122 -14.89 26.95 -29.61
CA ILE A 122 -14.17 26.32 -28.50
C ILE A 122 -13.62 27.41 -27.57
N LEU A 123 -13.02 28.46 -28.13
CA LEU A 123 -12.53 29.63 -27.38
C LEU A 123 -13.64 30.34 -26.59
N SER A 124 -14.80 30.58 -27.22
CA SER A 124 -15.95 31.23 -26.55
C SER A 124 -16.58 30.35 -25.46
N ARG A 125 -16.59 29.02 -25.62
CA ARG A 125 -17.00 28.08 -24.56
C ARG A 125 -16.01 28.06 -23.39
N ILE A 126 -14.71 28.19 -23.66
CA ILE A 126 -13.67 28.25 -22.63
C ILE A 126 -13.70 29.60 -21.89
N GLN A 127 -13.90 30.73 -22.58
CA GLN A 127 -14.06 32.05 -21.95
C GLN A 127 -15.31 32.12 -21.05
N SER A 128 -16.44 31.59 -21.51
CA SER A 128 -17.68 31.58 -20.72
C SER A 128 -17.63 30.64 -19.50
N TYR A 129 -16.82 29.57 -19.55
CA TYR A 129 -16.57 28.71 -18.39
C TYR A 129 -15.62 29.38 -17.36
N ASN A 130 -14.65 30.18 -17.82
CA ASN A 130 -13.68 30.86 -16.95
C ASN A 130 -14.20 32.16 -16.30
N GLU A 131 -15.14 32.89 -16.92
CA GLU A 131 -15.74 34.09 -16.31
C GLU A 131 -16.54 33.79 -15.03
N GLN A 132 -16.97 32.54 -14.82
CA GLN A 132 -17.65 32.11 -13.60
C GLN A 132 -16.70 31.70 -12.47
N HIS A 133 -15.41 31.46 -12.74
CA HIS A 133 -14.52 30.77 -11.78
C HIS A 133 -13.19 31.48 -11.43
N LEU A 134 -12.76 32.54 -12.13
CA LEU A 134 -11.55 33.30 -11.77
C LEU A 134 -11.78 34.82 -11.68
N ASN A 135 -11.47 35.41 -10.53
CA ASN A 135 -11.45 36.85 -10.31
C ASN A 135 -10.37 37.55 -11.18
N SER A 136 -10.83 38.43 -12.08
CA SER A 136 -10.24 39.73 -12.44
C SER A 136 -8.72 39.92 -12.27
N PHE A 137 -7.86 39.35 -13.13
CA PHE A 137 -6.43 39.72 -13.09
C PHE A 137 -5.67 39.88 -14.42
N LEU A 138 -6.28 39.77 -15.61
CA LEU A 138 -5.54 40.02 -16.86
C LEU A 138 -6.33 40.92 -17.82
N ARG A 139 -6.15 42.23 -17.65
CA ARG A 139 -6.46 43.26 -18.65
C ARG A 139 -5.21 43.55 -19.49
N GLU A 140 -4.80 42.61 -20.33
CA GLU A 140 -3.96 42.93 -21.49
C GLU A 140 -4.41 42.10 -22.69
N PRO A 141 -4.46 42.69 -23.91
CA PRO A 141 -4.82 41.95 -25.10
C PRO A 141 -3.68 40.99 -25.47
N ILE A 142 -3.86 39.72 -25.11
CA ILE A 142 -2.88 38.65 -25.35
C ILE A 142 -2.79 38.38 -26.85
N GLY A 143 -1.65 38.73 -27.45
CA GLY A 143 -1.31 38.48 -28.85
C GLY A 143 -0.80 37.06 -29.15
N ASP A 144 -1.17 36.04 -28.38
CA ASP A 144 -0.77 34.66 -28.68
C ASP A 144 -1.85 33.67 -28.21
N GLU A 145 -2.90 33.53 -29.03
CA GLU A 145 -3.94 32.49 -28.89
C GLU A 145 -3.31 31.09 -28.73
N LEU A 146 -2.15 30.85 -29.36
CA LEU A 146 -1.41 29.60 -29.26
C LEU A 146 -0.79 29.36 -27.88
N ARG A 147 -0.29 30.39 -27.19
CA ARG A 147 0.26 30.25 -25.83
C ARG A 147 -0.85 30.02 -24.80
N TYR A 148 -2.03 30.57 -25.03
CA TYR A 148 -3.20 30.28 -24.20
C TYR A 148 -3.67 28.82 -24.38
N ILE A 149 -3.64 28.30 -25.60
CA ILE A 149 -3.92 26.88 -25.87
C ILE A 149 -2.89 25.97 -25.20
N ASP A 150 -1.59 26.28 -25.32
CA ASP A 150 -0.51 25.50 -24.69
C ASP A 150 -0.61 25.49 -23.16
N TYR A 151 -0.90 26.66 -22.56
CA TYR A 151 -1.14 26.80 -21.12
C TYR A 151 -2.39 26.03 -20.66
N THR A 152 -3.50 26.13 -21.39
CA THR A 152 -4.75 25.44 -21.04
C THR A 152 -4.63 23.93 -21.22
N LEU A 153 -3.94 23.47 -22.27
CA LEU A 153 -3.69 22.06 -22.52
C LEU A 153 -2.75 21.48 -21.45
N SER A 154 -1.70 22.20 -21.08
CA SER A 154 -0.80 21.81 -19.99
C SER A 154 -1.56 21.67 -18.66
N ASN A 155 -2.41 22.66 -18.33
CA ASN A 155 -3.25 22.61 -17.13
C ASN A 155 -4.31 21.50 -17.19
N MET A 156 -4.86 21.18 -18.37
CA MET A 156 -5.80 20.06 -18.53
C MET A 156 -5.11 18.71 -18.41
N ILE A 157 -3.90 18.56 -18.95
CA ILE A 157 -3.09 17.34 -18.80
C ILE A 157 -2.73 17.15 -17.32
N GLU A 158 -2.28 18.21 -16.65
CA GLU A 158 -1.97 18.20 -15.23
C GLU A 158 -3.21 17.91 -14.37
N ALA A 159 -4.36 18.54 -14.67
CA ALA A 159 -5.63 18.25 -13.99
C ALA A 159 -6.15 16.83 -14.25
N THR A 160 -5.92 16.27 -15.44
CA THR A 160 -6.29 14.88 -15.75
C THR A 160 -5.39 13.89 -15.02
N GLN A 161 -4.08 14.17 -14.94
CA GLN A 161 -3.13 13.38 -14.16
C GLN A 161 -3.44 13.46 -12.66
N ASP A 162 -3.77 14.66 -12.16
CA ASP A 162 -4.19 14.86 -10.77
C ASP A 162 -5.51 14.16 -10.48
N TYR A 163 -6.48 14.20 -11.41
CA TYR A 163 -7.74 13.47 -11.28
C TYR A 163 -7.53 11.95 -11.28
N GLU A 164 -6.70 11.40 -12.16
CA GLU A 164 -6.34 9.97 -12.13
C GLU A 164 -5.62 9.58 -10.84
N HIS A 165 -4.70 10.42 -10.35
CA HIS A 165 -4.02 10.19 -9.07
C HIS A 165 -5.02 10.15 -7.91
N ARG A 166 -5.92 11.14 -7.86
CA ARG A 166 -6.96 11.24 -6.83
C ARG A 166 -7.96 10.10 -6.94
N ASP A 167 -8.35 9.68 -8.14
CA ASP A 167 -9.26 8.55 -8.32
C ASP A 167 -8.64 7.22 -7.88
N ARG A 168 -7.37 6.97 -8.22
CA ARG A 168 -6.62 5.80 -7.71
C ARG A 168 -6.46 5.84 -6.19
N GLU A 169 -6.20 7.01 -5.62
CA GLU A 169 -6.09 7.20 -4.18
C GLU A 169 -7.44 6.96 -3.49
N HIS A 170 -8.53 7.51 -4.04
CA HIS A 170 -9.89 7.26 -3.57
C HIS A 170 -10.27 5.78 -3.68
N ALA A 171 -9.90 5.08 -4.75
CA ALA A 171 -10.12 3.64 -4.91
C ALA A 171 -9.37 2.82 -3.85
N ARG A 172 -8.12 3.17 -3.57
CA ARG A 172 -7.31 2.54 -2.51
C ARG A 172 -7.92 2.76 -1.13
N LEU A 173 -8.35 3.99 -0.83
CA LEU A 173 -8.98 4.33 0.44
C LEU A 173 -10.31 3.61 0.62
N ARG A 174 -11.15 3.52 -0.43
CA ARG A 174 -12.40 2.72 -0.40
C ARG A 174 -12.11 1.26 -0.11
N ARG A 175 -11.11 0.68 -0.79
CA ARG A 175 -10.69 -0.71 -0.56
C ARG A 175 -10.25 -0.93 0.89
N LEU A 176 -9.36 -0.09 1.41
CA LEU A 176 -8.90 -0.21 2.80
C LEU A 176 -10.04 -0.07 3.81
N ARG A 177 -10.96 0.87 3.58
CA ARG A 177 -12.16 1.06 4.41
C ARG A 177 -13.04 -0.18 4.41
N LEU A 178 -13.37 -0.72 3.24
CA LEU A 178 -14.17 -1.95 3.11
C LEU A 178 -13.47 -3.12 3.83
N PHE A 179 -12.16 -3.24 3.70
CA PHE A 179 -11.38 -4.26 4.42
C PHE A 179 -11.56 -4.12 5.94
N GLN A 180 -11.46 -2.90 6.49
CA GLN A 180 -11.66 -2.65 7.92
C GLN A 180 -13.10 -2.96 8.36
N GLU A 181 -14.11 -2.53 7.59
CA GLU A 181 -15.53 -2.80 7.89
C GLU A 181 -15.82 -4.31 7.93
N LEU A 182 -15.17 -5.11 7.06
CA LEU A 182 -15.27 -6.57 7.07
C LEU A 182 -14.64 -7.22 8.31
N LEU A 183 -13.50 -6.70 8.77
CA LEU A 183 -12.82 -7.22 9.97
C LEU A 183 -13.56 -6.83 11.26
N GLU A 184 -14.08 -5.61 11.34
CA GLU A 184 -14.81 -5.11 12.51
C GLU A 184 -16.24 -5.68 12.61
N GLY A 185 -16.81 -6.15 11.50
CA GLY A 185 -18.21 -6.56 11.44
C GLY A 185 -19.19 -5.40 11.63
N SER A 186 -18.72 -4.17 11.46
CA SER A 186 -19.40 -2.92 11.80
C SER A 186 -20.19 -2.34 10.60
N GLY A 187 -21.12 -3.11 10.02
CA GLY A 187 -22.06 -2.53 9.05
C GLY A 187 -22.68 -3.50 8.05
N MET A 188 -23.73 -3.04 7.37
CA MET A 188 -24.16 -3.64 6.12
C MET A 188 -23.13 -3.27 5.05
N VAL A 189 -22.31 -4.25 4.65
CA VAL A 189 -21.40 -4.10 3.52
C VAL A 189 -22.23 -3.76 2.28
N ASP A 190 -21.90 -2.66 1.59
CA ASP A 190 -22.54 -2.32 0.33
C ASP A 190 -22.25 -3.43 -0.70
N GLU A 191 -23.30 -4.09 -1.17
CA GLU A 191 -23.21 -5.21 -2.11
C GLU A 191 -22.53 -4.82 -3.42
N ALA A 192 -22.67 -3.55 -3.85
CA ALA A 192 -22.01 -3.02 -5.03
C ALA A 192 -20.49 -2.89 -4.82
N GLU A 193 -20.07 -2.35 -3.67
CA GLU A 193 -18.66 -2.20 -3.31
C GLU A 193 -17.99 -3.57 -3.11
N TRP A 194 -18.68 -4.50 -2.44
CA TRP A 194 -18.23 -5.88 -2.29
C TRP A 194 -18.07 -6.59 -3.64
N SER A 195 -19.08 -6.49 -4.52
CA SER A 195 -19.02 -7.11 -5.84
C SER A 195 -17.87 -6.56 -6.68
N GLU A 196 -17.59 -5.25 -6.60
CA GLU A 196 -16.45 -4.64 -7.29
C GLU A 196 -15.12 -5.12 -6.73
N ALA A 197 -14.98 -5.20 -5.40
CA ALA A 197 -13.79 -5.76 -4.76
C ALA A 197 -13.54 -7.22 -5.18
N MET A 198 -14.61 -8.04 -5.23
CA MET A 198 -14.54 -9.44 -5.66
C MET A 198 -14.15 -9.59 -7.13
N ARG A 199 -14.67 -8.72 -8.02
CA ARG A 199 -14.24 -8.66 -9.42
C ARG A 199 -12.76 -8.33 -9.54
N GLY A 200 -12.27 -7.35 -8.77
CA GLY A 200 -10.85 -6.97 -8.74
C GLY A 200 -9.92 -8.11 -8.28
N LEU A 201 -10.42 -9.02 -7.45
CA LEU A 201 -9.71 -10.22 -6.98
C LEU A 201 -9.91 -11.46 -7.88
N GLY A 202 -10.70 -11.34 -8.96
CA GLY A 202 -10.99 -12.44 -9.87
C GLY A 202 -11.92 -13.51 -9.30
N ILE A 203 -12.78 -13.16 -8.32
CA ILE A 203 -13.69 -14.09 -7.66
C ILE A 203 -15.10 -13.89 -8.20
N GLY A 204 -15.61 -14.91 -8.92
CA GLY A 204 -16.95 -14.87 -9.53
C GLY A 204 -18.10 -15.23 -8.59
N ALA A 205 -17.83 -15.99 -7.52
CA ALA A 205 -18.82 -16.38 -6.51
C ALA A 205 -18.13 -16.52 -5.16
N PHE A 206 -18.77 -16.04 -4.10
CA PHE A 206 -18.30 -16.20 -2.72
C PHE A 206 -18.92 -17.47 -2.12
N ALA A 207 -18.07 -18.35 -1.57
CA ALA A 207 -18.49 -19.55 -0.86
C ALA A 207 -17.92 -19.65 0.56
N GLY A 208 -17.08 -18.69 0.94
CA GLY A 208 -16.55 -18.57 2.28
C GLY A 208 -15.25 -17.81 2.34
N ALA A 209 -14.80 -17.58 3.57
CA ALA A 209 -13.55 -16.90 3.85
C ALA A 209 -12.84 -17.55 5.04
N THR A 210 -11.52 -17.37 5.10
CA THR A 210 -10.73 -17.61 6.31
C THR A 210 -9.82 -16.40 6.51
N VAL A 211 -9.89 -15.78 7.68
CA VAL A 211 -9.03 -14.65 8.03
C VAL A 211 -7.85 -15.16 8.83
N SER A 212 -6.68 -14.72 8.42
CA SER A 212 -5.41 -14.95 9.08
C SER A 212 -4.79 -13.63 9.53
N VAL A 213 -4.12 -13.63 10.66
CA VAL A 213 -3.39 -12.48 11.19
C VAL A 213 -1.93 -12.86 11.40
N ILE A 214 -1.04 -12.13 10.72
CA ILE A 214 0.40 -12.32 10.79
C ILE A 214 0.98 -11.22 11.67
N GLU A 215 1.60 -11.60 12.77
CA GLU A 215 2.27 -10.67 13.68
C GLU A 215 3.79 -10.78 13.54
N ILE A 216 4.47 -9.63 13.45
CA ILE A 216 5.93 -9.56 13.55
C ILE A 216 6.33 -9.75 15.01
N ASP A 217 7.11 -10.79 15.29
CA ASP A 217 7.59 -11.05 16.64
C ASP A 217 8.68 -10.07 17.07
N GLN A 218 8.76 -9.82 18.38
CA GLN A 218 9.67 -8.87 19.02
C GLN A 218 9.65 -7.49 18.34
N TYR A 219 8.46 -6.96 18.07
CA TYR A 219 8.30 -5.73 17.26
C TYR A 219 9.02 -4.51 17.85
N SER A 220 9.07 -4.39 19.19
CA SER A 220 9.82 -3.34 19.90
C SER A 220 11.34 -3.43 19.61
N SER A 221 11.89 -4.64 19.52
CA SER A 221 13.29 -4.86 19.14
C SER A 221 13.52 -4.66 17.64
N PHE A 222 12.53 -4.98 16.81
CA PHE A 222 12.57 -4.70 15.38
C PHE A 222 12.66 -3.19 15.08
N ILE A 223 11.84 -2.37 15.74
CA ILE A 223 11.87 -0.90 15.54
C ILE A 223 13.21 -0.31 16.02
N SER A 224 13.74 -0.77 17.14
CA SER A 224 14.99 -0.23 17.68
C SER A 224 16.23 -0.66 16.88
N ARG A 225 16.16 -1.81 16.19
CA ARG A 225 17.27 -2.36 15.39
C ARG A 225 17.35 -1.79 13.99
N TYR A 226 16.22 -1.50 13.35
CA TYR A 226 16.16 -1.16 11.93
C TYR A 226 15.69 0.29 11.69
N SER A 227 16.24 0.93 10.67
CA SER A 227 15.79 2.28 10.27
C SER A 227 14.34 2.25 9.75
N HIS A 228 13.65 3.40 9.73
CA HIS A 228 12.28 3.45 9.19
C HIS A 228 12.18 3.00 7.73
N GLU A 229 13.21 3.26 6.92
CA GLU A 229 13.26 2.81 5.52
C GLU A 229 13.39 1.28 5.44
N ASP A 230 14.29 0.69 6.23
CA ASP A 230 14.45 -0.76 6.32
C ASP A 230 13.17 -1.43 6.83
N GLN A 231 12.53 -0.85 7.85
CA GLN A 231 11.25 -1.35 8.36
C GLN A 231 10.19 -1.41 7.25
N GLY A 232 10.12 -0.37 6.41
CA GLY A 232 9.27 -0.35 5.23
C GLY A 232 9.61 -1.45 4.23
N LEU A 233 10.90 -1.70 4.00
CA LEU A 233 11.38 -2.78 3.13
C LEU A 233 11.01 -4.17 3.66
N PHE A 234 11.22 -4.47 4.94
CA PHE A 234 10.81 -5.75 5.54
C PHE A 234 9.30 -5.98 5.41
N LYS A 235 8.50 -4.95 5.68
CA LYS A 235 7.03 -5.02 5.53
C LYS A 235 6.62 -5.23 4.07
N TYR A 236 7.31 -4.59 3.13
CA TYR A 236 7.09 -4.80 1.70
C TYR A 236 7.44 -6.24 1.29
N ILE A 237 8.58 -6.76 1.73
CA ILE A 237 9.00 -8.14 1.44
C ILE A 237 7.99 -9.13 2.03
N LEU A 238 7.54 -8.94 3.28
CA LEU A 238 6.51 -9.79 3.89
C LEU A 238 5.24 -9.84 3.01
N ASN A 239 4.74 -8.68 2.56
CA ASN A 239 3.59 -8.63 1.66
C ASN A 239 3.83 -9.39 0.36
N LYS A 240 5.03 -9.27 -0.22
CA LYS A 240 5.36 -9.95 -1.48
C LYS A 240 5.50 -11.45 -1.32
N VAL A 241 6.11 -11.92 -0.24
CA VAL A 241 6.25 -13.34 0.04
C VAL A 241 4.89 -13.98 0.27
N VAL A 242 3.99 -13.33 1.02
CA VAL A 242 2.61 -13.80 1.20
C VAL A 242 1.86 -13.80 -0.13
N GLU A 243 2.00 -12.76 -0.96
CA GLU A 243 1.39 -12.67 -2.29
C GLU A 243 1.86 -13.77 -3.25
N GLU A 244 3.17 -14.04 -3.31
CA GLU A 244 3.77 -15.02 -4.22
C GLU A 244 3.47 -16.47 -3.81
N THR A 245 3.53 -16.77 -2.50
CA THR A 245 3.20 -18.09 -1.97
C THR A 245 1.71 -18.41 -2.13
N ALA A 246 0.82 -17.41 -1.97
CA ALA A 246 -0.61 -17.56 -2.23
C ALA A 246 -0.88 -17.93 -3.69
N LYS A 247 -0.27 -17.20 -4.65
CA LYS A 247 -0.42 -17.47 -6.09
C LYS A 247 0.04 -18.89 -6.43
N THR A 248 1.17 -19.33 -5.90
CA THR A 248 1.72 -20.67 -6.13
C THR A 248 0.77 -21.77 -5.64
N ARG A 249 0.03 -21.52 -4.55
CA ARG A 249 -0.93 -22.46 -3.96
C ARG A 249 -2.36 -22.27 -4.46
N SER A 250 -2.57 -21.41 -5.47
CA SER A 250 -3.90 -21.08 -6.00
C SER A 250 -4.87 -20.57 -4.91
N LEU A 251 -4.34 -19.81 -3.95
CA LEU A 251 -5.11 -19.12 -2.92
C LEU A 251 -5.48 -17.72 -3.42
N ARG A 252 -6.69 -17.26 -3.10
CA ARG A 252 -7.18 -15.94 -3.48
C ARG A 252 -7.22 -15.06 -2.26
N ILE A 253 -6.17 -14.28 -2.09
CA ILE A 253 -5.98 -13.49 -0.88
C ILE A 253 -6.29 -12.02 -1.11
N TRP A 254 -6.84 -11.38 -0.09
CA TRP A 254 -6.81 -9.94 0.11
C TRP A 254 -6.06 -9.66 1.41
N GLN A 255 -4.91 -8.98 1.31
CA GLN A 255 -4.10 -8.62 2.46
C GLN A 255 -4.01 -7.11 2.67
N GLU A 256 -4.09 -6.65 3.92
CA GLU A 256 -3.84 -5.26 4.32
C GLU A 256 -3.24 -5.21 5.73
N TRP A 257 -2.44 -4.18 6.01
CA TRP A 257 -1.92 -3.93 7.36
C TRP A 257 -3.04 -3.38 8.25
N ALA A 258 -3.42 -4.14 9.27
CA ALA A 258 -4.38 -3.68 10.28
C ALA A 258 -3.71 -2.78 11.33
N THR A 259 -2.47 -3.08 11.68
CA THR A 259 -1.63 -2.25 12.56
C THR A 259 -0.21 -2.16 12.00
N ASN A 260 0.67 -1.42 12.69
CA ASN A 260 2.07 -1.34 12.30
C ASN A 260 2.83 -2.67 12.41
N HIS A 261 2.31 -3.68 13.12
CA HIS A 261 2.99 -4.95 13.36
C HIS A 261 2.13 -6.17 12.97
N ARG A 262 0.88 -5.96 12.53
CA ARG A 262 -0.04 -7.02 12.11
C ARG A 262 -0.49 -6.84 10.66
N LEU A 263 -0.19 -7.84 9.83
CA LEU A 263 -0.71 -7.98 8.47
C LEU A 263 -1.90 -8.94 8.51
N CYS A 264 -3.07 -8.50 8.07
CA CYS A 264 -4.26 -9.34 7.97
C CYS A 264 -4.39 -9.87 6.55
N VAL A 265 -4.80 -11.13 6.42
CA VAL A 265 -4.98 -11.82 5.14
C VAL A 265 -6.35 -12.48 5.15
N ILE A 266 -7.23 -12.09 4.23
CA ILE A 266 -8.52 -12.74 4.00
C ILE A 266 -8.34 -13.67 2.80
N ASP A 267 -8.40 -14.98 3.05
CA ASP A 267 -8.45 -15.99 2.00
C ASP A 267 -9.91 -16.24 1.60
N LEU A 268 -10.22 -16.05 0.32
CA LEU A 268 -11.57 -16.10 -0.22
C LEU A 268 -11.77 -17.34 -1.07
N SER A 269 -12.75 -18.16 -0.69
CA SER A 269 -13.11 -19.40 -1.36
C SER A 269 -14.28 -19.21 -2.33
N SER A 270 -14.22 -19.92 -3.46
CA SER A 270 -15.26 -19.82 -4.51
C SER A 270 -16.24 -20.97 -4.60
N SER A 271 -15.96 -22.06 -3.89
CA SER A 271 -16.89 -23.16 -3.69
C SER A 271 -16.67 -23.79 -2.31
N GLU A 272 -17.62 -24.60 -1.88
CA GLU A 272 -17.51 -25.37 -0.62
C GLU A 272 -16.28 -26.30 -0.64
N GLU A 273 -16.03 -26.97 -1.76
CA GLU A 273 -14.90 -27.88 -1.92
C GLU A 273 -13.56 -27.12 -1.89
N ASP A 274 -13.52 -25.95 -2.53
CA ASP A 274 -12.39 -25.02 -2.49
C ASP A 274 -12.11 -24.57 -1.05
N ARG A 275 -13.16 -24.28 -0.26
CA ARG A 275 -13.05 -23.87 1.15
C ARG A 275 -12.40 -24.94 2.03
N ILE A 276 -12.83 -26.19 1.91
CA ILE A 276 -12.25 -27.31 2.67
C ILE A 276 -10.77 -27.51 2.30
N GLN A 277 -10.44 -27.42 1.01
CA GLN A 277 -9.06 -27.55 0.53
C GLN A 277 -8.20 -26.32 0.87
N ALA A 278 -8.81 -25.13 0.99
CA ALA A 278 -8.12 -23.88 1.31
C ALA A 278 -7.48 -23.95 2.69
N SER A 279 -8.17 -24.48 3.71
CA SER A 279 -7.61 -24.61 5.08
C SER A 279 -6.23 -25.30 5.11
N ARG A 280 -6.06 -26.43 4.40
CA ARG A 280 -4.77 -27.13 4.30
C ARG A 280 -3.71 -26.33 3.55
N ARG A 281 -4.11 -25.61 2.50
CA ARG A 281 -3.23 -24.77 1.70
C ARG A 281 -2.77 -23.54 2.47
N ILE A 282 -3.65 -22.92 3.27
CA ILE A 282 -3.37 -21.78 4.15
C ILE A 282 -2.35 -22.19 5.21
N LEU A 283 -2.56 -23.33 5.89
CA LEU A 283 -1.58 -23.82 6.87
C LEU A 283 -0.21 -24.06 6.24
N ALA A 284 -0.16 -24.72 5.08
CA ALA A 284 1.09 -24.97 4.38
C ALA A 284 1.76 -23.67 3.86
N GLN A 285 0.97 -22.67 3.47
CA GLN A 285 1.47 -21.34 3.14
C GLN A 285 2.08 -20.65 4.36
N ALA A 286 1.38 -20.66 5.50
CA ALA A 286 1.82 -20.01 6.71
C ALA A 286 3.17 -20.55 7.20
N GLU A 287 3.32 -21.87 7.20
CA GLU A 287 4.58 -22.56 7.53
C GLU A 287 5.71 -22.17 6.57
N GLU A 288 5.44 -22.17 5.26
CA GLU A 288 6.42 -21.80 4.23
C GLU A 288 6.89 -20.35 4.35
N VAL A 289 5.96 -19.41 4.55
CA VAL A 289 6.29 -17.98 4.71
C VAL A 289 7.10 -17.76 5.99
N ARG A 290 6.70 -18.38 7.11
CA ARG A 290 7.43 -18.30 8.38
C ARG A 290 8.87 -18.79 8.22
N ASP A 291 9.04 -19.99 7.67
CA ASP A 291 10.35 -20.60 7.47
C ASP A 291 11.21 -19.77 6.50
N TRP A 292 10.61 -19.21 5.45
CA TRP A 292 11.32 -18.35 4.51
C TRP A 292 11.84 -17.08 5.18
N LEU A 293 11.02 -16.39 5.96
CA LEU A 293 11.40 -15.15 6.66
C LEU A 293 12.49 -15.40 7.69
N GLN A 294 12.38 -16.48 8.47
CA GLN A 294 13.40 -16.84 9.45
C GLN A 294 14.74 -17.15 8.78
N ASN A 295 14.72 -17.88 7.66
CA ASN A 295 15.94 -18.30 7.00
C ASN A 295 16.63 -17.19 6.21
N HIS A 296 15.86 -16.33 5.53
CA HIS A 296 16.40 -15.31 4.62
C HIS A 296 16.54 -13.92 5.25
N LEU A 297 15.63 -13.54 6.15
CA LEU A 297 15.58 -12.20 6.74
C LEU A 297 15.96 -12.17 8.23
N LYS A 298 16.09 -13.34 8.87
CA LYS A 298 16.22 -13.46 10.35
C LYS A 298 15.10 -12.74 11.09
N LEU A 299 13.95 -12.61 10.43
CA LEU A 299 12.72 -12.07 10.96
C LEU A 299 11.84 -13.25 11.38
N THR A 300 11.25 -13.16 12.55
CA THR A 300 10.31 -14.18 13.07
C THR A 300 8.90 -13.62 13.06
N ILE A 301 7.94 -14.48 12.74
CA ILE A 301 6.52 -14.12 12.70
C ILE A 301 5.70 -15.20 13.39
N THR A 302 4.61 -14.77 14.03
CA THR A 302 3.57 -15.67 14.51
C THR A 302 2.32 -15.49 13.67
N TRP A 303 1.76 -16.58 13.16
CA TRP A 303 0.64 -16.56 12.23
C TRP A 303 -0.59 -17.21 12.88
N GLY A 304 -1.58 -16.40 13.22
CA GLY A 304 -2.87 -16.85 13.75
C GLY A 304 -3.87 -17.13 12.63
N ILE A 305 -4.39 -18.34 12.55
CA ILE A 305 -5.38 -18.75 11.53
C ILE A 305 -6.76 -18.84 12.20
N GLY A 306 -7.69 -18.02 11.73
CA GLY A 306 -9.08 -18.02 12.17
C GLY A 306 -9.92 -19.18 11.64
N SER A 307 -11.16 -19.26 12.10
CA SER A 307 -12.13 -20.26 11.65
C SER A 307 -12.59 -20.02 10.21
N SER A 308 -12.96 -21.08 9.50
CA SER A 308 -13.53 -20.95 8.16
C SER A 308 -15.01 -20.59 8.24
N VAL A 309 -15.43 -19.56 7.51
CA VAL A 309 -16.80 -19.03 7.52
C VAL A 309 -17.44 -19.08 6.15
N ALA A 310 -18.77 -19.21 6.09
CA ALA A 310 -19.53 -19.34 4.84
C ALA A 310 -20.14 -18.01 4.37
N GLU A 311 -20.38 -17.07 5.28
CA GLU A 311 -21.07 -15.80 5.03
C GLU A 311 -20.13 -14.61 5.19
N VAL A 312 -20.37 -13.54 4.44
CA VAL A 312 -19.55 -12.31 4.48
C VAL A 312 -19.65 -11.63 5.85
N SER A 313 -20.84 -11.66 6.47
CA SER A 313 -21.07 -11.12 7.82
C SER A 313 -20.29 -11.84 8.92
N ASP A 314 -19.82 -13.07 8.66
CA ASP A 314 -19.06 -13.86 9.62
C ASP A 314 -17.54 -13.69 9.44
N ILE A 315 -17.07 -12.89 8.47
CA ILE A 315 -15.64 -12.60 8.28
C ILE A 315 -15.02 -12.02 9.56
N SER A 316 -15.75 -11.18 10.29
CA SER A 316 -15.30 -10.65 11.58
C SER A 316 -15.09 -11.75 12.62
N LYS A 317 -15.94 -12.78 12.68
CA LYS A 317 -15.77 -13.93 13.58
C LYS A 317 -14.51 -14.72 13.27
N SER A 318 -14.22 -14.89 11.97
CA SER A 318 -12.97 -15.51 11.52
C SER A 318 -11.75 -14.67 11.95
N TYR A 319 -11.83 -13.35 11.79
CA TYR A 319 -10.80 -12.42 12.25
C TYR A 319 -10.58 -12.49 13.77
N GLU A 320 -11.65 -12.39 14.56
CA GLU A 320 -11.62 -12.51 16.03
C GLU A 320 -10.97 -13.83 16.46
N SER A 321 -11.34 -14.93 15.81
CA SER A 321 -10.73 -16.25 16.05
C SER A 321 -9.23 -16.29 15.72
N GLY A 322 -8.80 -15.61 14.65
CA GLY A 322 -7.40 -15.52 14.25
C GLY A 322 -6.57 -14.65 15.20
N VAL A 323 -7.14 -13.54 15.68
CA VAL A 323 -6.53 -12.71 16.74
C VAL A 323 -6.43 -13.50 18.04
N ARG A 324 -7.50 -14.20 18.42
CA ARG A 324 -7.50 -15.06 19.61
C ARG A 324 -6.42 -16.13 19.55
N ALA A 325 -6.09 -16.66 18.36
CA ALA A 325 -4.97 -17.57 18.18
C ALA A 325 -3.62 -16.93 18.52
N LEU A 326 -3.41 -15.67 18.12
CA LEU A 326 -2.21 -14.93 18.49
C LEU A 326 -2.12 -14.66 20.00
N ASP A 327 -3.24 -14.56 20.72
CA ASP A 327 -3.20 -14.35 22.18
C ASP A 327 -2.53 -15.53 22.91
N TYR A 328 -2.55 -16.74 22.34
CA TYR A 328 -1.86 -17.91 22.91
C TYR A 328 -0.36 -17.94 22.58
N LYS A 329 0.16 -17.00 21.78
CA LYS A 329 1.60 -16.86 21.48
C LYS A 329 2.43 -16.81 22.76
N SER A 330 1.95 -16.14 23.80
CA SER A 330 2.70 -16.02 25.04
C SER A 330 2.91 -17.35 25.76
N ALA A 331 1.97 -18.28 25.66
CA ALA A 331 2.11 -19.61 26.23
C ALA A 331 2.79 -20.62 25.29
N LEU A 332 2.51 -20.53 23.99
CA LEU A 332 3.01 -21.47 22.97
C LEU A 332 4.39 -21.09 22.41
N GLY A 333 4.84 -19.86 22.64
CA GLY A 333 6.07 -19.32 22.05
C GLY A 333 5.83 -18.61 20.72
N SER A 334 6.83 -17.83 20.31
CA SER A 334 6.87 -17.06 19.06
C SER A 334 7.37 -17.90 17.88
N ASN A 335 7.42 -17.29 16.69
CA ASN A 335 7.87 -17.90 15.44
C ASN A 335 7.15 -19.21 15.10
N ARG A 336 5.81 -19.18 15.04
CA ARG A 336 5.00 -20.37 14.79
C ARG A 336 3.66 -20.05 14.13
N VAL A 337 2.99 -21.08 13.64
CA VAL A 337 1.58 -20.99 13.21
C VAL A 337 0.70 -21.50 14.34
N ILE A 338 -0.42 -20.82 14.61
CA ILE A 338 -1.40 -21.18 15.64
C ILE A 338 -2.78 -21.15 14.98
N GLY A 339 -3.45 -22.29 14.93
CA GLY A 339 -4.79 -22.41 14.35
C GLY A 339 -5.89 -22.36 15.40
N HIS A 340 -7.09 -21.88 15.01
CA HIS A 340 -8.25 -21.86 15.90
C HIS A 340 -8.58 -23.25 16.49
N TRP A 341 -8.37 -24.32 15.71
CA TRP A 341 -8.61 -25.70 16.14
C TRP A 341 -7.72 -26.12 17.31
N GLU A 342 -6.52 -25.56 17.45
CA GLU A 342 -5.63 -25.90 18.58
C GLU A 342 -6.13 -25.29 19.88
N ILE A 343 -6.94 -24.23 19.82
CA ILE A 343 -7.42 -23.47 20.98
C ILE A 343 -8.72 -24.05 21.52
N GLU A 344 -9.60 -24.51 20.62
CA GLU A 344 -10.88 -25.12 21.00
C GLU A 344 -10.70 -26.36 21.88
N ASP A 345 -9.56 -27.05 21.73
CA ASP A 345 -9.17 -28.23 22.52
C ASP A 345 -8.45 -27.88 23.84
N LEU A 346 -8.13 -26.61 24.12
CA LEU A 346 -7.43 -26.21 25.33
C LEU A 346 -8.40 -26.19 26.52
N ALA A 347 -8.21 -27.14 27.43
CA ALA A 347 -8.93 -27.20 28.70
C ALA A 347 -8.60 -25.97 29.56
N SER A 348 -9.63 -25.27 30.02
CA SER A 348 -9.53 -24.16 30.98
C SER A 348 -9.07 -24.72 32.33
N GLY A 349 -7.76 -24.79 32.55
CA GLY A 349 -7.23 -25.26 33.82
C GLY A 349 -7.45 -24.23 34.94
N ASP A 350 -7.39 -24.69 36.19
CA ASP A 350 -7.70 -23.85 37.35
C ASP A 350 -6.53 -22.91 37.71
N LEU A 351 -6.54 -21.71 37.13
CA LEU A 351 -5.55 -20.66 37.39
C LEU A 351 -5.45 -20.30 38.89
N PHE A 352 -6.53 -20.48 39.67
CA PHE A 352 -6.56 -20.12 41.09
C PHE A 352 -5.52 -20.88 41.91
N VAL A 353 -5.21 -22.12 41.53
CA VAL A 353 -4.19 -22.95 42.19
C VAL A 353 -2.81 -22.30 42.11
N TYR A 354 -2.53 -21.53 41.04
CA TYR A 354 -1.21 -20.93 40.85
C TYR A 354 -1.10 -19.52 41.44
N LEU A 355 -2.22 -18.80 41.58
CA LEU A 355 -2.25 -17.48 42.23
C LEU A 355 -1.78 -17.54 43.70
N GLN A 356 -1.89 -18.69 44.36
CA GLN A 356 -1.37 -18.84 45.73
C GLN A 356 0.16 -18.71 45.79
N TYR A 357 0.89 -19.17 44.76
CA TYR A 357 2.36 -19.10 44.73
C TYR A 357 2.83 -17.65 44.72
N VAL A 358 2.13 -16.77 44.00
CA VAL A 358 2.47 -15.33 43.93
C VAL A 358 2.62 -14.71 45.31
N ARG A 359 1.69 -15.01 46.22
CA ARG A 359 1.72 -14.48 47.59
C ARG A 359 2.90 -15.04 48.37
N THR A 360 3.14 -16.34 48.26
CA THR A 360 4.23 -17.01 48.98
C THR A 360 5.60 -16.56 48.47
N ILE A 361 5.76 -16.36 47.16
CA ILE A 361 6.97 -15.81 46.53
C ILE A 361 7.25 -14.42 47.09
N ALA A 362 6.29 -13.50 47.04
CA ALA A 362 6.48 -12.12 47.50
C ALA A 362 6.82 -12.05 49.00
N GLN A 363 6.18 -12.89 49.81
CA GLN A 363 6.48 -13.00 51.25
C GLN A 363 7.87 -13.58 51.51
N ALA A 364 8.22 -14.68 50.84
CA ALA A 364 9.54 -15.30 50.93
C ALA A 364 10.66 -14.33 50.53
N PHE A 365 10.43 -13.55 49.48
CA PHE A 365 11.33 -12.49 49.02
C PHE A 365 11.51 -11.41 50.10
N ARG A 366 10.41 -10.89 50.65
CA ARG A 366 10.42 -9.87 51.72
C ARG A 366 11.24 -10.34 52.93
N VAL A 367 11.05 -11.57 53.40
CA VAL A 367 11.72 -12.09 54.61
C VAL A 367 13.14 -12.62 54.36
N GLY A 368 13.64 -12.55 53.13
CA GLY A 368 14.98 -13.04 52.79
C GLY A 368 15.13 -14.56 52.80
N SER A 369 14.05 -15.30 52.55
CA SER A 369 14.12 -16.75 52.36
C SER A 369 14.59 -17.07 50.95
N GLU A 370 15.44 -18.08 50.76
CA GLU A 370 15.93 -18.47 49.42
C GLU A 370 14.89 -19.28 48.62
N GLY A 371 13.81 -19.75 49.25
CA GLY A 371 12.78 -20.58 48.61
C GLY A 371 11.87 -19.86 47.60
N TRP A 372 12.00 -18.55 47.40
CA TRP A 372 11.17 -17.82 46.41
C TRP A 372 11.49 -18.24 44.97
N GLN A 373 12.72 -18.69 44.68
CA GLN A 373 13.17 -19.08 43.34
C GLN A 373 12.46 -20.35 42.86
N GLU A 374 12.44 -21.39 43.68
CA GLU A 374 11.74 -22.64 43.40
C GLU A 374 10.23 -22.40 43.20
N GLN A 375 9.63 -21.53 44.02
CA GLN A 375 8.20 -21.20 43.87
C GLN A 375 7.91 -20.39 42.61
N LEU A 376 8.82 -19.52 42.18
CA LEU A 376 8.70 -18.79 40.91
C LEU A 376 8.76 -19.77 39.72
N GLU A 377 9.70 -20.71 39.74
CA GLU A 377 9.82 -21.77 38.73
C GLU A 377 8.56 -22.65 38.68
N LEU A 378 8.02 -23.04 39.84
CA LEU A 378 6.75 -23.79 39.92
C LEU A 378 5.56 -22.99 39.37
N LEU A 379 5.50 -21.69 39.63
CA LEU A 379 4.47 -20.80 39.09
C LEU A 379 4.53 -20.79 37.56
N PHE A 380 5.69 -20.50 36.96
CA PHE A 380 5.82 -20.42 35.51
C PHE A 380 5.66 -21.79 34.83
N THR A 381 6.16 -22.87 35.43
CA THR A 381 5.87 -24.25 34.97
C THR A 381 4.37 -24.54 34.97
N GLY A 382 3.67 -24.08 36.00
CA GLY A 382 2.22 -24.14 36.10
C GLY A 382 1.51 -23.38 34.98
N LEU A 383 1.87 -22.12 34.77
CA LEU A 383 1.30 -21.28 33.73
C LEU A 383 1.50 -21.87 32.33
N ARG A 384 2.66 -22.48 32.05
CA ARG A 384 2.92 -23.20 30.78
C ARG A 384 1.97 -24.37 30.59
N SER A 385 1.67 -25.12 31.66
CA SER A 385 0.76 -26.27 31.58
C SER A 385 -0.71 -25.89 31.35
N LEU A 386 -1.09 -24.67 31.70
CA LEU A 386 -2.45 -24.14 31.54
C LEU A 386 -2.72 -23.63 30.12
N LEU A 387 -1.66 -23.33 29.34
CA LEU A 387 -1.76 -22.78 27.99
C LEU A 387 -2.73 -21.59 27.93
N LEU A 388 -2.43 -20.52 28.67
CA LEU A 388 -3.33 -19.37 28.82
C LEU A 388 -3.17 -18.34 27.69
N PRO A 389 -4.24 -17.60 27.34
CA PRO A 389 -4.11 -16.42 26.49
C PRO A 389 -3.35 -15.29 27.20
N ARG A 390 -2.78 -14.37 26.42
CA ARG A 390 -1.97 -13.24 26.89
C ARG A 390 -2.70 -12.39 27.94
N GLU A 391 -3.99 -12.13 27.77
CA GLU A 391 -4.78 -11.35 28.73
C GLU A 391 -4.77 -11.96 30.14
N GLU A 392 -4.92 -13.28 30.25
CA GLU A 392 -4.88 -13.98 31.55
C GLU A 392 -3.47 -13.95 32.16
N ILE A 393 -2.43 -14.12 31.33
CA ILE A 393 -1.03 -13.99 31.76
C ILE A 393 -0.79 -12.57 32.30
N ASP A 394 -1.21 -11.54 31.60
CA ASP A 394 -1.09 -10.13 32.03
C ASP A 394 -1.86 -9.88 33.34
N GLY A 395 -2.98 -10.56 33.55
CA GLY A 395 -3.69 -10.59 34.82
C GLY A 395 -2.84 -11.16 35.97
N VAL A 396 -2.17 -12.30 35.75
CA VAL A 396 -1.25 -12.90 36.72
C VAL A 396 -0.06 -11.98 37.01
N LEU A 397 0.54 -11.39 35.97
CA LEU A 397 1.67 -10.47 36.11
C LEU A 397 1.28 -9.21 36.90
N THR A 398 0.09 -8.68 36.63
CA THR A 398 -0.49 -7.55 37.39
C THR A 398 -0.71 -7.93 38.85
N TYR A 399 -1.24 -9.12 39.11
CA TYR A 399 -1.42 -9.66 40.46
C TYR A 399 -0.07 -9.82 41.18
N MET A 400 0.94 -10.36 40.51
CA MET A 400 2.32 -10.45 41.01
C MET A 400 2.88 -9.08 41.37
N ASN A 401 2.82 -8.13 40.45
CA ASN A 401 3.35 -6.79 40.67
C ASN A 401 2.65 -6.08 41.84
N TYR A 402 1.34 -6.26 41.99
CA TYR A 402 0.60 -5.73 43.14
C TYR A 402 1.10 -6.32 44.47
N PHE A 403 1.26 -7.64 44.56
CA PHE A 403 1.71 -8.28 45.80
C PHE A 403 3.16 -7.92 46.13
N PHE A 404 4.05 -7.92 45.15
CA PHE A 404 5.42 -7.43 45.37
C PHE A 404 5.43 -5.98 45.84
N TYR A 405 4.70 -5.09 45.17
CA TYR A 405 4.60 -3.68 45.59
C TYR A 405 4.15 -3.56 47.04
N ARG A 406 3.06 -4.25 47.41
CA ARG A 406 2.55 -4.28 48.78
C ARG A 406 3.60 -4.75 49.78
N GLU A 407 4.24 -5.90 49.54
CA GLU A 407 5.24 -6.44 50.46
C GLU A 407 6.49 -5.55 50.57
N MET A 408 6.90 -4.88 49.48
CA MET A 408 8.04 -3.97 49.48
C MET A 408 7.76 -2.67 50.23
N THR A 409 6.51 -2.16 50.23
CA THR A 409 6.15 -0.95 50.98
C THR A 409 6.25 -1.09 52.50
N GLU A 410 6.23 -2.32 53.01
CA GLU A 410 6.42 -2.61 54.44
C GLU A 410 7.90 -2.57 54.86
N LEU A 411 8.85 -2.65 53.91
CA LEU A 411 10.28 -2.59 54.21
C LEU A 411 10.79 -1.15 54.41
N PRO A 412 11.91 -0.94 55.12
CA PRO A 412 12.56 0.37 55.23
C PRO A 412 12.89 1.03 53.88
N PRO A 413 12.96 2.39 53.81
CA PRO A 413 13.17 3.13 52.57
C PRO A 413 14.38 2.68 51.73
N GLU A 414 15.46 2.25 52.37
CA GLU A 414 16.70 1.80 51.70
C GLU A 414 16.47 0.52 50.87
N TYR A 415 15.62 -0.38 51.34
CA TYR A 415 15.23 -1.57 50.57
C TYR A 415 14.26 -1.21 49.44
N GLN A 416 13.35 -0.26 49.67
CA GLN A 416 12.44 0.24 48.64
C GLN A 416 13.21 0.92 47.50
N GLU A 417 14.29 1.64 47.80
CA GLU A 417 15.16 2.25 46.80
C GLU A 417 15.83 1.19 45.90
N ILE A 418 16.35 0.12 46.50
CA ILE A 418 16.89 -1.04 45.76
C ILE A 418 15.82 -1.63 44.84
N TRP A 419 14.61 -1.89 45.35
CA TRP A 419 13.49 -2.42 44.56
C TRP A 419 13.13 -1.51 43.38
N ASN A 420 12.98 -0.21 43.64
CA ASN A 420 12.59 0.76 42.62
C ASN A 420 13.63 0.85 41.50
N ARG A 421 14.92 0.84 41.86
CA ARG A 421 16.03 0.94 40.91
C ARG A 421 16.24 -0.36 40.12
N GLU A 422 16.22 -1.51 40.78
CA GLU A 422 16.68 -2.77 40.17
C GLU A 422 15.56 -3.59 39.53
N PHE A 423 14.32 -3.45 40.01
CA PHE A 423 13.16 -4.17 39.47
C PHE A 423 12.19 -3.21 38.76
N ARG A 424 11.65 -2.22 39.47
CA ARG A 424 10.53 -1.40 38.96
C ARG A 424 10.90 -0.60 37.70
N ALA A 425 12.08 0.01 37.67
CA ALA A 425 12.56 0.74 36.48
C ALA A 425 12.70 -0.21 35.27
N SER A 426 13.36 -1.35 35.45
CA SER A 426 13.54 -2.36 34.40
C SER A 426 12.23 -2.98 33.91
N TRP A 427 11.25 -3.16 34.80
CA TRP A 427 9.91 -3.63 34.42
C TRP A 427 9.22 -2.63 33.49
N GLY A 428 9.20 -1.35 33.87
CA GLY A 428 8.58 -0.30 33.07
C GLY A 428 9.21 -0.12 31.67
N GLU A 429 10.52 -0.39 31.54
CA GLU A 429 11.22 -0.29 30.26
C GLU A 429 11.04 -1.52 29.35
N ARG A 430 10.89 -2.73 29.92
CA ARG A 430 10.95 -3.99 29.15
C ARG A 430 9.61 -4.70 28.98
N MET A 431 8.58 -4.37 29.76
CA MET A 431 7.30 -5.10 29.75
C MET A 431 6.72 -5.27 28.34
N ASP A 432 6.74 -4.22 27.52
CA ASP A 432 6.20 -4.23 26.15
C ASP A 432 7.05 -5.02 25.15
N SER A 433 8.21 -5.53 25.55
CA SER A 433 9.10 -6.35 24.73
C SER A 433 9.08 -7.84 25.09
N LEU A 434 8.44 -8.20 26.20
CA LEU A 434 8.37 -9.59 26.66
C LEU A 434 7.09 -10.22 26.09
N GLU A 435 7.27 -11.12 25.13
CA GLU A 435 6.19 -11.69 24.34
C GLU A 435 5.83 -13.10 24.81
N THR A 436 6.76 -13.83 25.44
CA THR A 436 6.59 -15.23 25.85
C THR A 436 6.75 -15.46 27.35
N LEU A 437 6.16 -16.53 27.87
CA LEU A 437 6.35 -16.96 29.26
C LEU A 437 7.82 -17.26 29.59
N ASP A 438 8.60 -17.76 28.64
CA ASP A 438 10.03 -18.02 28.82
C ASP A 438 10.83 -16.72 28.98
N GLU A 439 10.53 -15.71 28.18
CA GLU A 439 11.11 -14.37 28.31
C GLU A 439 10.71 -13.70 29.63
N LEU A 440 9.45 -13.86 30.05
CA LEU A 440 8.93 -13.36 31.32
C LEU A 440 9.60 -14.06 32.51
N GLU A 441 9.68 -15.38 32.53
CA GLU A 441 10.33 -16.15 33.60
C GLU A 441 11.81 -15.77 33.72
N ALA A 442 12.52 -15.70 32.60
CA ALA A 442 13.93 -15.29 32.59
C ALA A 442 14.11 -13.87 33.13
N PHE A 443 13.22 -12.94 32.74
CA PHE A 443 13.23 -11.57 33.25
C PHE A 443 12.99 -11.54 34.76
N TYR A 444 11.93 -12.17 35.26
CA TYR A 444 11.61 -12.17 36.69
C TYR A 444 12.71 -12.83 37.51
N SER A 445 13.21 -13.98 37.07
CA SER A 445 14.27 -14.73 37.75
C SER A 445 15.56 -13.90 37.88
N ASP A 446 16.03 -13.29 36.79
CA ASP A 446 17.23 -12.45 36.81
C ASP A 446 17.04 -11.20 37.68
N ARG A 447 15.95 -10.45 37.45
CA ARG A 447 15.72 -9.17 38.14
C ARG A 447 15.47 -9.35 39.63
N LEU A 448 14.66 -10.34 40.01
CA LEU A 448 14.45 -10.66 41.42
C LEU A 448 15.75 -11.19 42.06
N ALA A 449 16.54 -12.03 41.38
CA ALA A 449 17.80 -12.52 41.94
C ALA A 449 18.82 -11.39 42.18
N ASN A 450 18.92 -10.44 41.25
CA ASN A 450 19.75 -9.25 41.41
C ASN A 450 19.31 -8.41 42.61
N CYS A 451 18.01 -8.09 42.68
CA CYS A 451 17.44 -7.32 43.77
C CYS A 451 17.62 -8.03 45.14
N PHE A 452 17.37 -9.34 45.19
CA PHE A 452 17.53 -10.15 46.40
C PHE A 452 18.98 -10.15 46.90
N ARG A 453 19.97 -10.27 46.01
CA ARG A 453 21.39 -10.19 46.38
C ARG A 453 21.76 -8.83 46.94
N SER A 454 21.28 -7.74 46.32
CA SER A 454 21.49 -6.38 46.81
C SER A 454 20.89 -6.16 48.21
N MET A 455 19.66 -6.64 48.43
CA MET A 455 19.00 -6.57 49.74
C MET A 455 19.72 -7.43 50.79
N LYS A 456 20.17 -8.64 50.42
CA LYS A 456 20.93 -9.53 51.31
C LYS A 456 22.25 -8.88 51.76
N ARG A 457 22.99 -8.23 50.84
CA ARG A 457 24.20 -7.48 51.19
C ARG A 457 23.92 -6.34 52.17
N LEU A 458 22.86 -5.55 51.93
CA LEU A 458 22.48 -4.46 52.83
C LEU A 458 22.15 -4.98 54.25
N ARG A 459 21.47 -6.12 54.34
CA ARG A 459 21.20 -6.79 55.62
C ARG A 459 22.48 -7.20 56.34
N GLU A 460 23.41 -7.82 55.61
CA GLU A 460 24.71 -8.24 56.15
C GLU A 460 25.56 -7.05 56.63
N GLU A 461 25.55 -5.92 55.91
CA GLU A 461 26.23 -4.68 56.29
C GLU A 461 25.66 -4.06 57.58
N LYS A 462 24.35 -4.18 57.83
CA LYS A 462 23.69 -3.68 59.04
C LYS A 462 24.04 -4.47 60.31
N GLY A 463 24.84 -5.56 60.21
CA GLY A 463 25.46 -6.29 61.33
C GLY A 463 24.50 -7.10 62.22
N ASN A 464 23.22 -6.74 62.27
CA ASN A 464 22.21 -7.38 63.09
C ASN A 464 21.49 -8.55 62.38
N HIS A 465 21.68 -8.71 61.06
CA HIS A 465 21.00 -9.74 60.24
C HIS A 465 21.24 -11.17 60.73
N VAL A 466 22.43 -11.49 61.23
CA VAL A 466 22.73 -12.84 61.75
C VAL A 466 21.86 -13.19 62.96
N VAL A 467 21.61 -12.23 63.85
CA VAL A 467 20.78 -12.44 65.04
C VAL A 467 19.31 -12.55 64.62
N VAL A 468 18.85 -11.67 63.73
CA VAL A 468 17.46 -11.69 63.24
C VAL A 468 17.14 -12.96 62.47
N ARG A 469 18.06 -13.45 61.64
CA ARG A 469 17.90 -14.72 60.93
C ARG A 469 17.78 -15.89 61.91
N LYS A 470 18.63 -15.93 62.94
CA LYS A 470 18.51 -16.96 64.00
C LYS A 470 17.20 -16.84 64.78
N VAL A 471 16.71 -15.62 65.02
CA VAL A 471 15.39 -15.38 65.64
C VAL A 471 14.28 -15.93 64.76
N ARG A 472 14.34 -15.69 63.45
CA ARG A 472 13.37 -16.23 62.47
C ARG A 472 13.40 -17.75 62.43
N ASP A 473 14.57 -18.34 62.23
CA ASP A 473 14.71 -19.81 62.14
C ASP A 473 14.20 -20.46 63.44
N TYR A 474 14.45 -19.83 64.59
CA TYR A 474 13.88 -20.27 65.86
C TYR A 474 12.35 -20.14 65.94
N ILE A 475 11.77 -19.07 65.40
CA ILE A 475 10.31 -18.91 65.31
C ILE A 475 9.71 -20.02 64.43
N GLU A 476 10.29 -20.30 63.27
CA GLU A 476 9.84 -21.36 62.35
C GLU A 476 9.97 -22.76 62.98
N GLU A 477 10.97 -23.01 63.81
CA GLU A 477 11.10 -24.29 64.53
C GLU A 477 10.17 -24.38 65.75
N ASN A 478 9.82 -23.24 66.37
CA ASN A 478 9.16 -23.20 67.69
C ASN A 478 7.79 -22.50 67.66
N PHE A 479 7.18 -22.26 66.49
CA PHE A 479 5.89 -21.55 66.38
C PHE A 479 4.78 -22.18 67.21
N HIS A 480 4.86 -23.51 67.42
CA HIS A 480 3.92 -24.32 68.19
C HIS A 480 3.95 -24.04 69.70
N ASN A 481 4.98 -23.36 70.20
CA ASN A 481 5.07 -22.97 71.61
C ASN A 481 4.10 -21.81 71.91
N PRO A 482 3.07 -21.99 72.76
CA PRO A 482 2.11 -20.94 73.10
C PRO A 482 2.74 -19.73 73.81
N ASP A 483 3.87 -19.91 74.48
CA ASP A 483 4.58 -18.87 75.24
C ASP A 483 5.65 -18.12 74.42
N LEU A 484 5.75 -18.42 73.12
CA LEU A 484 6.69 -17.75 72.23
C LEU A 484 6.39 -16.24 72.15
N SER A 485 7.29 -15.44 72.71
CA SER A 485 7.16 -14.00 72.89
C SER A 485 8.47 -13.28 72.64
N LEU A 486 8.42 -11.96 72.40
CA LEU A 486 9.63 -11.13 72.29
C LEU A 486 10.50 -11.18 73.56
N THR A 487 9.91 -11.36 74.74
CA THR A 487 10.66 -11.52 76.00
C THR A 487 11.46 -12.82 76.00
N LEU A 488 10.82 -13.94 75.63
CA LEU A 488 11.49 -15.24 75.52
C LEU A 488 12.62 -15.21 74.49
N LEU A 489 12.37 -14.56 73.34
CA LEU A 489 13.38 -14.39 72.31
C LEU A 489 14.51 -13.47 72.78
N GLY A 490 14.20 -12.39 73.49
CA GLY A 490 15.18 -11.47 74.05
C GLY A 490 16.12 -12.18 75.03
N GLU A 491 15.58 -13.01 75.92
CA GLU A 491 16.38 -13.84 76.84
C GLU A 491 17.26 -14.84 76.09
N LYS A 492 16.69 -15.55 75.10
CA LYS A 492 17.42 -16.57 74.33
C LYS A 492 18.57 -16.00 73.50
N PHE A 493 18.33 -14.86 72.86
CA PHE A 493 19.30 -14.21 71.96
C PHE A 493 20.11 -13.11 72.64
N GLN A 494 19.99 -12.97 73.97
CA GLN A 494 20.69 -11.95 74.77
C GLN A 494 20.46 -10.51 74.26
N MET A 495 19.23 -10.23 73.84
CA MET A 495 18.80 -8.93 73.36
C MET A 495 17.73 -8.33 74.26
N ASN A 496 17.76 -7.02 74.45
CA ASN A 496 16.63 -6.38 75.12
C ASN A 496 15.38 -6.42 74.21
N THR A 497 14.20 -6.60 74.82
CA THR A 497 12.92 -6.78 74.11
C THR A 497 12.59 -5.62 73.17
N SER A 498 12.96 -4.38 73.53
CA SER A 498 12.69 -3.20 72.71
C SER A 498 13.55 -3.19 71.43
N SER A 499 14.84 -3.46 71.56
CA SER A 499 15.78 -3.58 70.45
C SER A 499 15.42 -4.74 69.54
N LEU A 500 15.01 -5.88 70.10
CA LEU A 500 14.52 -7.00 69.30
C LEU A 500 13.24 -6.62 68.56
N SER A 501 12.29 -5.92 69.18
CA SER A 501 11.07 -5.46 68.52
C SER A 501 11.36 -4.50 67.35
N THR A 502 12.25 -3.53 67.56
CA THR A 502 12.64 -2.57 66.52
C THR A 502 13.33 -3.28 65.38
N LEU A 503 14.33 -4.09 65.70
CA LEU A 503 15.12 -4.83 64.73
C LEU A 503 14.26 -5.82 63.93
N PHE A 504 13.32 -6.50 64.58
CA PHE A 504 12.39 -7.40 63.90
C PHE A 504 11.51 -6.65 62.90
N LYS A 505 10.99 -5.47 63.30
CA LYS A 505 10.18 -4.64 62.40
C LYS A 505 11.01 -4.07 61.25
N GLU A 506 12.24 -3.65 61.49
CA GLU A 506 13.13 -3.15 60.44
C GLU A 506 13.45 -4.22 59.41
N GLU A 507 13.65 -5.46 59.84
CA GLU A 507 14.11 -6.51 58.95
C GLU A 507 12.99 -7.24 58.20
N PHE A 508 11.85 -7.44 58.86
CA PHE A 508 10.71 -8.12 58.26
C PHE A 508 9.62 -7.15 57.79
N GLY A 509 9.67 -5.87 58.13
CA GLY A 509 8.64 -4.88 57.78
C GLY A 509 7.37 -4.97 58.63
N GLU A 510 7.25 -5.94 59.55
CA GLU A 510 6.07 -6.11 60.40
C GLU A 510 6.42 -6.41 61.86
N LYS A 511 5.42 -6.29 62.74
CA LYS A 511 5.58 -6.61 64.17
C LYS A 511 5.67 -8.12 64.38
N PHE A 512 6.49 -8.56 65.33
CA PHE A 512 6.65 -9.97 65.73
C PHE A 512 5.33 -10.74 65.90
N VAL A 513 4.34 -10.16 66.60
CA VAL A 513 3.05 -10.82 66.85
C VAL A 513 2.30 -11.10 65.54
N THR A 514 2.38 -10.17 64.59
CA THR A 514 1.79 -10.34 63.26
C THR A 514 2.51 -11.45 62.49
N TYR A 515 3.84 -11.43 62.48
CA TYR A 515 4.65 -12.45 61.82
C TYR A 515 4.41 -13.86 62.38
N LEU A 516 4.46 -14.04 63.71
CA LEU A 516 4.18 -15.32 64.36
C LEU A 516 2.77 -15.82 64.05
N CYS A 517 1.79 -14.91 64.00
CA CYS A 517 0.43 -15.24 63.59
C CYS A 517 0.41 -15.80 62.17
N GLN A 518 1.09 -15.16 61.21
CA GLN A 518 1.17 -15.63 59.83
C GLN A 518 1.78 -17.02 59.73
N VAL A 519 2.94 -17.26 60.36
CA VAL A 519 3.62 -18.57 60.40
C VAL A 519 2.66 -19.66 60.92
N ARG A 520 1.98 -19.40 62.05
CA ARG A 520 1.00 -20.33 62.62
C ARG A 520 -0.18 -20.59 61.68
N MET A 521 -0.64 -19.59 60.94
CA MET A 521 -1.75 -19.76 59.99
C MET A 521 -1.35 -20.57 58.75
N GLU A 522 -0.12 -20.42 58.25
CA GLU A 522 0.37 -21.24 57.13
C GLU A 522 0.45 -22.72 57.53
N HIS A 523 1.07 -23.04 58.66
CA HIS A 523 1.09 -24.42 59.17
C HIS A 523 -0.32 -24.97 59.45
N ALA A 524 -1.24 -24.11 59.92
CA ALA A 524 -2.63 -24.52 60.10
C ALA A 524 -3.32 -24.86 58.78
N LYS A 525 -3.09 -24.08 57.71
CA LYS A 525 -3.63 -24.36 56.37
C LYS A 525 -3.13 -25.70 55.84
N ASP A 526 -1.84 -25.99 55.99
CA ASP A 526 -1.28 -27.29 55.56
C ASP A 526 -1.88 -28.47 56.33
N MET A 527 -2.05 -28.34 57.65
CA MET A 527 -2.70 -29.38 58.46
C MET A 527 -4.19 -29.56 58.08
N LEU A 528 -4.88 -28.47 57.69
CA LEU A 528 -6.28 -28.51 57.27
C LEU A 528 -6.45 -29.16 55.90
N ARG A 529 -5.55 -28.90 54.94
CA ARG A 529 -5.53 -29.55 53.61
C ARG A 529 -5.33 -31.06 53.73
N ASN A 530 -4.44 -31.49 54.62
CA ASN A 530 -4.17 -32.92 54.87
C ASN A 530 -5.32 -33.66 55.59
N GLY A 531 -6.33 -32.95 56.11
CA GLY A 531 -7.65 -33.51 56.42
C GLY A 531 -7.79 -34.46 57.63
N ARG A 532 -6.68 -34.88 58.25
CA ARG A 532 -6.68 -35.98 59.24
C ARG A 532 -6.91 -35.55 60.70
N LEU A 533 -6.69 -34.27 61.03
CA LEU A 533 -6.69 -33.81 62.41
C LEU A 533 -7.96 -33.02 62.77
N PRO A 534 -8.54 -33.21 63.97
CA PRO A 534 -9.57 -32.35 64.52
C PRO A 534 -9.13 -30.87 64.60
N ILE A 535 -10.03 -29.91 64.36
CA ILE A 535 -9.70 -28.46 64.33
C ILE A 535 -9.14 -27.98 65.68
N ASN A 536 -9.65 -28.50 66.79
CA ASN A 536 -9.14 -28.23 68.13
C ASN A 536 -7.70 -28.74 68.33
N GLU A 537 -7.35 -29.91 67.78
CA GLU A 537 -5.97 -30.41 67.81
C GLU A 537 -5.03 -29.56 66.96
N ILE A 538 -5.49 -29.13 65.77
CA ILE A 538 -4.71 -28.22 64.91
C ILE A 538 -4.42 -26.92 65.68
N ALA A 539 -5.41 -26.36 66.38
CA ALA A 539 -5.23 -25.15 67.18
C ALA A 539 -4.10 -25.31 68.21
N VAL A 540 -4.07 -26.42 68.94
CA VAL A 540 -3.03 -26.70 69.93
C VAL A 540 -1.67 -26.91 69.26
N ARG A 541 -1.61 -27.67 68.15
CA ARG A 541 -0.36 -27.96 67.42
C ARG A 541 0.27 -26.72 66.78
N VAL A 542 -0.52 -25.71 66.45
CA VAL A 542 0.01 -24.44 65.92
C VAL A 542 0.18 -23.38 67.02
N GLY A 543 0.12 -23.77 68.30
CA GLY A 543 0.50 -22.90 69.43
C GLY A 543 -0.60 -21.98 69.96
N TYR A 544 -1.88 -22.33 69.76
CA TYR A 544 -3.00 -21.66 70.43
C TYR A 544 -3.51 -22.48 71.62
N LEU A 545 -3.48 -21.88 72.81
CA LEU A 545 -4.00 -22.49 74.04
C LEU A 545 -5.53 -22.73 73.99
N HIS A 546 -6.24 -21.85 73.28
CA HIS A 546 -7.70 -21.89 73.18
C HIS A 546 -8.16 -22.02 71.72
N PRO A 547 -8.84 -23.11 71.34
CA PRO A 547 -9.33 -23.31 69.97
C PRO A 547 -10.20 -22.18 69.43
N MET A 548 -11.02 -21.54 70.28
CA MET A 548 -11.84 -20.40 69.88
C MET A 548 -11.01 -19.18 69.45
N SER A 549 -9.85 -18.96 70.07
CA SER A 549 -8.93 -17.89 69.67
C SER A 549 -8.30 -18.20 68.31
N PHE A 550 -7.92 -19.45 68.07
CA PHE A 550 -7.46 -19.91 66.75
C PHE A 550 -8.52 -19.69 65.67
N ILE A 551 -9.76 -20.15 65.89
CA ILE A 551 -10.84 -20.03 64.89
C ILE A 551 -11.11 -18.57 64.52
N ARG A 552 -11.15 -17.66 65.51
CA ARG A 552 -11.34 -16.22 65.24
C ARG A 552 -10.18 -15.63 64.45
N THR A 553 -8.95 -15.95 64.83
CA THR A 553 -7.75 -15.45 64.14
C THR A 553 -7.66 -16.00 62.72
N PHE A 554 -7.90 -17.31 62.53
CA PHE A 554 -7.92 -17.94 61.22
C PHE A 554 -8.99 -17.30 60.32
N LYS A 555 -10.22 -17.12 60.83
CA LYS A 555 -11.27 -16.43 60.07
C LYS A 555 -10.88 -15.00 59.69
N LYS A 556 -10.24 -14.27 60.61
CA LYS A 556 -9.77 -12.90 60.34
C LYS A 556 -8.67 -12.86 59.28
N THR A 557 -7.72 -13.79 59.32
CA THR A 557 -6.53 -13.79 58.44
C THR A 557 -6.82 -14.42 57.07
N VAL A 558 -7.62 -15.49 57.04
CA VAL A 558 -7.88 -16.30 55.84
C VAL A 558 -9.22 -15.93 55.18
N GLY A 559 -10.13 -15.26 55.91
CA GLY A 559 -11.43 -14.81 55.42
C GLY A 559 -12.57 -15.83 55.63
N VAL A 560 -12.24 -17.10 55.87
CA VAL A 560 -13.20 -18.20 56.10
C VAL A 560 -12.87 -18.97 57.38
N THR A 561 -13.84 -19.72 57.94
CA THR A 561 -13.55 -20.53 59.13
C THR A 561 -12.63 -21.72 58.78
N PRO A 562 -11.85 -22.27 59.72
CA PRO A 562 -11.05 -23.47 59.47
C PRO A 562 -11.86 -24.66 58.94
N GLY A 563 -13.11 -24.79 59.39
CA GLY A 563 -14.02 -25.84 58.96
C GLY A 563 -14.46 -25.65 57.51
N ASP A 564 -14.81 -24.43 57.12
CA ASP A 564 -15.17 -24.12 55.73
C ASP A 564 -13.97 -24.24 54.80
N TYR A 565 -12.79 -23.77 55.25
CA TYR A 565 -11.54 -23.90 54.51
C TYR A 565 -11.25 -25.37 54.16
N ARG A 566 -11.40 -26.26 55.15
CA ARG A 566 -11.22 -27.70 54.97
C ARG A 566 -12.18 -28.28 53.92
N LYS A 567 -13.47 -27.92 53.97
CA LYS A 567 -14.49 -28.44 53.03
C LYS A 567 -14.19 -28.09 51.58
N VAL A 568 -13.62 -26.91 51.33
CA VAL A 568 -13.30 -26.45 49.98
C VAL A 568 -12.02 -27.09 49.43
N HIS A 569 -11.09 -27.50 50.31
CA HIS A 569 -9.76 -27.97 49.92
C HIS A 569 -9.52 -29.47 50.17
N GLN A 570 -10.48 -30.19 50.73
CA GLN A 570 -10.52 -31.66 50.73
C GLN A 570 -11.23 -32.13 49.47
N THR A 571 -10.47 -32.70 48.53
CA THR A 571 -11.01 -33.57 47.47
C THR A 571 -11.08 -35.00 47.96
#